data_AF-D5E8U9-F1
#
_entry.id   AF-D5E8U9-F1
#
_cell.length_a   1.000
_cell.length_b   1.000
_cell.length_c   1.000
_cell.angle_alpha   90.00
_cell.angle_beta   90.00
_cell.angle_gamma   90.00
#
_symmetry.space_group_name_H-M   'P 1'
#
loop_
_entity.id
_entity.type
_entity.pdbx_description
1 polymer ?
#
loop_
_entity_poly.entity_id
_entity_poly.type
_entity_poly.pdbx_seq_one_letter_code
_entity_poly.pdbx_strand_id
1 'polypeptide(L)' 'MIPDSCSFCQGKLVWKNTDVAIQKADSERVVVEVAAYVCDTCREVYYTPEVSRQLDRIAYSK' A
#
# COMPACT_ATOMS: atom_id res chain seq x y z
N MET A 1 -11.99 0.79 -11.35
CA MET A 1 -10.99 1.21 -12.34
C MET A 1 -9.83 1.83 -11.59
N ILE A 2 -8.62 1.34 -11.80
CA ILE A 2 -7.43 1.94 -11.22
C ILE A 2 -6.94 2.98 -12.24
N PRO A 3 -6.88 4.27 -11.88
CA PRO A 3 -6.43 5.29 -12.81
C PRO A 3 -4.93 5.12 -13.10
N ASP A 4 -4.51 5.31 -14.35
CA ASP A 4 -3.09 5.35 -14.73
C ASP A 4 -2.35 6.58 -14.17
N SER A 5 -3.12 7.60 -13.77
CA SER A 5 -2.64 8.87 -13.22
C SER A 5 -3.12 9.09 -11.78
N CYS A 6 -2.24 9.58 -10.92
CA CYS A 6 -2.55 9.94 -9.54
C CYS A 6 -3.65 11.02 -9.51
N SER A 7 -4.71 10.80 -8.74
CA SER A 7 -5.81 11.76 -8.64
C SER A 7 -5.42 13.05 -7.93
N PHE A 8 -4.34 13.04 -7.14
CA PHE A 8 -3.86 14.19 -6.39
C PHE A 8 -2.95 15.11 -7.21
N CYS A 9 -1.89 14.55 -7.83
CA CYS A 9 -0.87 15.32 -8.54
C CYS A 9 -0.85 15.11 -10.05
N GLN A 10 -1.73 14.26 -10.60
CA GLN A 10 -1.74 13.84 -12.01
C GLN A 10 -0.44 13.13 -12.47
N GLY A 11 0.46 12.81 -11.53
CA GLY A 11 1.68 12.06 -11.80
C GLY A 11 1.41 10.60 -12.19
N LYS A 12 2.43 9.93 -12.75
CA LYS A 12 2.30 8.55 -13.20
C LYS A 12 2.21 7.58 -12.02
N LEU A 13 1.18 6.73 -12.02
CA LEU A 13 1.09 5.60 -11.10
C LEU A 13 1.90 4.43 -11.67
N VAL A 14 2.85 3.95 -10.90
CA VAL A 14 3.72 2.83 -11.27
C VAL A 14 3.39 1.67 -10.36
N TRP A 15 3.05 0.52 -10.95
CA TRP A 15 2.91 -0.72 -10.19
C TRP A 15 4.28 -1.18 -9.73
N LYS A 16 4.50 -1.22 -8.42
CA LYS A 16 5.75 -1.69 -7.84
C LYS A 16 5.51 -2.37 -6.49
N ASN A 17 6.45 -3.20 -6.09
CA ASN A 17 6.47 -3.78 -4.75
C ASN A 17 6.98 -2.70 -3.79
N THR A 18 6.27 -2.51 -2.69
CA THR A 18 6.65 -1.56 -1.65
C THR A 18 6.52 -2.22 -0.29
N ASP A 19 7.49 -1.94 0.57
CA ASP A 19 7.47 -2.36 1.96
C ASP A 19 6.51 -1.48 2.75
N VAL A 20 5.49 -2.11 3.32
CA VAL A 20 4.55 -1.45 4.23
C VAL A 20 4.86 -1.91 5.64
N ALA A 21 5.37 -0.99 6.45
CA ALA A 21 5.53 -1.20 7.87
C ALA A 21 4.18 -1.03 8.56
N ILE A 22 3.62 -2.13 9.07
CA ILE A 22 2.39 -2.14 9.84
C ILE A 22 2.76 -2.26 11.30
N GLN A 23 2.16 -1.41 12.13
CA GLN A 23 2.23 -1.56 13.57
C GLN A 23 1.04 -2.39 14.03
N LYS A 24 1.30 -3.62 14.50
CA LYS A 24 0.27 -4.45 15.13
C LYS A 24 -0.14 -3.85 16.47
N ALA A 25 -1.34 -4.20 16.91
CA ALA A 25 -1.84 -3.82 18.24
C ALA A 25 -0.94 -4.34 19.38
N ASP A 26 -0.22 -5.43 19.15
CA ASP A 26 0.70 -6.06 20.11
C ASP A 26 2.08 -5.36 20.20
N SER A 27 2.21 -4.13 19.65
CA SER A 27 3.49 -3.38 19.53
C SER A 27 4.55 -4.00 18.61
N GLU A 28 4.25 -5.13 17.96
CA GLU A 28 5.10 -5.72 16.93
C GLU A 28 5.04 -4.88 15.63
N ARG A 29 6.21 -4.49 15.12
CA ARG A 29 6.34 -3.90 13.77
C ARG A 29 6.63 -5.01 12.78
N VAL A 30 5.71 -5.23 11.87
CA VAL A 30 5.89 -6.15 10.76
C VAL A 30 6.03 -5.37 9.47
N VAL A 31 7.04 -5.72 8.68
CA VAL A 31 7.24 -5.16 7.35
C VAL A 31 6.77 -6.21 6.36
N VAL A 32 5.81 -5.84 5.53
CA VAL A 32 5.24 -6.74 4.53
C VAL A 32 5.43 -6.11 3.16
N GLU A 33 6.06 -6.86 2.27
CA GLU A 33 6.19 -6.47 0.88
C GLU A 33 4.84 -6.68 0.18
N VAL A 34 4.27 -5.62 -0.36
CA VAL A 34 3.00 -5.66 -1.09
C VAL A 34 3.13 -4.93 -2.42
N ALA A 35 2.48 -5.47 -3.46
CA ALA A 35 2.43 -4.82 -4.75
C ALA A 35 1.33 -3.75 -4.74
N ALA A 36 1.71 -2.49 -4.95
CA ALA A 36 0.80 -1.36 -4.94
C ALA A 36 1.14 -0.39 -6.08
N TYR A 37 0.16 0.41 -6.48
CA TYR A 37 0.43 1.51 -7.40
C TYR A 37 0.99 2.68 -6.60
N VAL A 38 2.23 3.05 -6.88
CA VAL A 38 2.87 4.18 -6.23
C VAL A 38 3.05 5.29 -7.24
N CYS A 39 2.58 6.48 -6.90
CA CYS A 39 2.83 7.65 -7.73
C CYS A 39 4.32 8.01 -7.65
N ASP A 40 4.98 8.13 -8.80
CA ASP A 40 6.40 8.52 -8.85
C ASP A 40 6.64 9.96 -8.36
N THR A 41 5.64 10.83 -8.51
CA THR A 41 5.75 12.26 -8.22
C THR A 41 5.44 12.59 -6.76
N CYS A 42 4.24 12.25 -6.26
CA CYS A 42 3.83 12.56 -4.89
C CYS A 42 4.07 11.42 -3.89
N ARG A 43 4.52 10.23 -4.35
CA ARG A 43 4.71 9.02 -3.54
C ARG A 43 3.43 8.50 -2.88
N GLU A 44 2.28 8.87 -3.42
CA GLU A 44 0.99 8.38 -2.94
C GLU A 44 0.79 6.93 -3.34
N VAL A 45 0.36 6.11 -2.38
CA VAL A 45 0.26 4.65 -2.53
C VAL A 45 -1.20 4.25 -2.63
N TYR A 46 -1.54 3.53 -3.69
CA TYR A 46 -2.86 3.02 -4.00
C TYR A 46 -2.84 1.51 -3.87
N TYR A 47 -3.51 1.01 -2.84
CA TYR A 47 -3.63 -0.42 -2.56
C TYR A 47 -4.82 -1.02 -3.30
N THR A 48 -4.67 -2.24 -3.80
CA THR A 48 -5.81 -3.01 -4.28
C THR A 48 -6.64 -3.52 -3.08
N PRO A 49 -7.93 -3.83 -3.25
CA PRO A 49 -8.75 -4.41 -2.19
C PRO A 49 -8.17 -5.74 -1.65
N GLU A 50 -7.40 -6.48 -2.44
CA GLU A 50 -6.70 -7.69 -2.01
C GLU A 50 -5.58 -7.38 -1.02
N VAL A 51 -4.72 -6.41 -1.37
CA VAL A 51 -3.64 -5.94 -0.48
C VAL A 51 -4.21 -5.34 0.80
N SER A 52 -5.28 -4.54 0.69
CA SER A 52 -5.96 -3.98 1.86
C SER A 52 -6.44 -5.06 2.83
N ARG A 53 -7.07 -6.14 2.34
CA ARG A 53 -7.47 -7.29 3.17
C ARG A 53 -6.27 -8.02 3.77
N GLN A 54 -5.15 -8.10 3.05
CA GLN A 54 -3.93 -8.75 3.55
C GLN A 54 -3.34 -7.93 4.71
N LEU A 55 -3.21 -6.62 4.54
CA LEU A 55 -2.73 -5.69 5.57
C LEU A 55 -3.64 -5.72 6.80
N ASP A 56 -4.97 -5.72 6.60
CA ASP A 56 -5.96 -5.80 7.67
C ASP A 56 -5.81 -7.10 8.46
N ARG A 57 -5.71 -8.25 7.78
CA ARG A 57 -5.43 -9.53 8.45
C ARG A 57 -4.12 -9.48 9.24
N ILE A 58 -3.07 -8.87 8.72
CA ILE A 58 -1.78 -8.79 9.43
C ILE A 58 -1.88 -7.89 10.65
N ALA A 59 -2.57 -6.75 10.54
CA ALA A 59 -2.78 -5.81 11.62
C ALA A 59 -3.62 -6.41 12.77
N TYR A 60 -4.62 -7.23 12.42
CA TYR A 60 -5.55 -7.86 13.37
C TYR A 60 -5.24 -9.34 13.69
N SER A 61 -4.24 -9.96 13.06
CA SER A 61 -3.83 -11.32 13.38
C SER A 61 -3.14 -11.31 14.75
N LYS A 62 -3.87 -11.85 15.72
CA LYS A 62 -3.44 -12.08 17.10
C LYS A 62 -2.36 -13.16 17.18
#